data_AF-A0A117N290-F1
#
_entry.id   AF-A0A117N290-F1
#
_cell.length_a   1.000
_cell.length_b   1.000
_cell.length_c   1.000
_cell.angle_alpha   90.00
_cell.angle_beta   90.00
_cell.angle_gamma   90.00
#
_symmetry.space_group_name_H-M   'P 1'
#
loop_
_entity.id
_entity.type
_entity.pdbx_description
1 polymer ?
#
loop_
_entity_poly.entity_id
_entity_poly.type
_entity_poly.pdbx_seq_one_letter_code
_entity_poly.pdbx_strand_id
1 'polypeptide(L)'
;MAAIARSPFAHRLGHSRVPHEPDKVSIHDLTPIGRTGFKGPGTSEWLASKVSALPERPNRAVSLSDGTVVARLGKEEYLVLNGRGSSNDVSAELDLSWASESANGAIRMGYPLPRADSHSWLFLEGVRVPEMMSKICGVDLRDAIFPLGEIAQTIVARIGAVLIREIGAGFEGFHLLTDFASADYLWEVLDDASAEYGGGFAPAGRK
;
A
#
# COMPACT_ATOMS: atom_id res chain seq x y z
N MET A 1 -1.95 -3.56 21.00
CA MET A 1 -1.85 -4.22 19.68
C MET A 1 -3.17 -4.05 18.98
N ALA A 2 -3.25 -3.14 17.99
CA ALA A 2 -4.35 -3.16 17.05
C ALA A 2 -4.33 -4.52 16.35
N ALA A 3 -5.48 -5.19 16.25
CA ALA A 3 -5.55 -6.48 15.58
C ALA A 3 -5.17 -6.27 14.11
N ILE A 4 -4.03 -6.80 13.69
CA ILE A 4 -3.70 -6.86 12.27
C ILE A 4 -4.76 -7.77 11.65
N ALA A 5 -5.56 -7.23 10.72
CA ALA A 5 -6.55 -8.00 10.00
C ALA A 5 -5.92 -9.27 9.41
N ARG A 6 -6.58 -10.42 9.62
CA ARG A 6 -6.18 -11.65 8.94
C ARG A 6 -6.26 -11.39 7.44
N SER A 7 -5.21 -11.73 6.71
CA SER A 7 -5.24 -11.56 5.26
C SER A 7 -6.40 -12.34 4.65
N PRO A 8 -7.20 -11.72 3.76
CA PRO A 8 -8.26 -12.42 3.04
C PRO A 8 -7.67 -13.46 2.06
N PHE A 9 -6.42 -13.29 1.65
CA PHE A 9 -5.72 -14.19 0.73
C PHE A 9 -5.07 -15.40 1.44
N ALA A 10 -5.00 -15.38 2.77
CA ALA A 10 -4.27 -16.38 3.56
C ALA A 10 -4.67 -17.83 3.25
N HIS A 11 -5.97 -18.06 2.97
CA HIS A 11 -6.49 -19.38 2.67
C HIS A 11 -6.06 -19.92 1.29
N ARG A 12 -5.63 -19.05 0.37
CA ARG A 12 -5.22 -19.40 -1.00
C ARG A 12 -3.71 -19.53 -1.17
N LEU A 13 -2.93 -18.75 -0.41
CA LEU A 13 -1.46 -18.70 -0.49
C LEU A 13 -0.76 -20.06 -0.28
N GLY A 14 -1.40 -21.03 0.39
CA GLY A 14 -0.85 -22.38 0.57
C GLY A 14 -0.64 -23.18 -0.72
N HIS A 15 -1.25 -22.76 -1.83
CA HIS A 15 -1.22 -23.48 -3.12
C HIS A 15 -0.34 -22.84 -4.18
N SER A 16 0.16 -21.61 -3.95
CA SER A 16 0.90 -20.85 -4.96
C SER A 16 2.41 -21.00 -4.79
N ARG A 17 3.12 -21.34 -5.88
CA ARG A 17 4.57 -21.61 -5.89
C ARG A 17 5.23 -21.05 -7.14
N VAL A 18 5.17 -19.74 -7.32
CA VAL A 18 5.97 -19.09 -8.36
C VAL A 18 7.30 -18.64 -7.71
N PRO A 19 8.46 -19.15 -8.18
CA PRO A 19 9.75 -18.62 -7.77
C PRO A 19 9.89 -17.15 -8.20
N HIS A 20 10.52 -16.34 -7.35
CA HIS A 20 10.90 -14.98 -7.73
C HIS A 20 11.95 -15.03 -8.84
N GLU A 21 11.65 -14.43 -9.99
CA GLU A 21 12.61 -14.15 -11.05
C GLU A 21 12.38 -12.72 -11.55
N PRO A 22 13.43 -11.94 -11.85
CA PRO A 22 13.30 -10.54 -12.25
C PRO A 22 12.41 -10.30 -13.48
N ASP A 23 12.38 -11.25 -14.41
CA ASP A 23 11.61 -11.19 -15.65
C ASP A 23 10.13 -11.60 -15.47
N LYS A 24 9.75 -12.05 -14.27
CA LYS A 24 8.39 -12.52 -13.92
C LYS A 24 7.68 -11.51 -13.02
N VAL A 25 6.36 -11.60 -13.00
CA VAL A 25 5.54 -10.85 -12.04
C VAL A 25 5.36 -11.67 -10.76
N SER A 26 5.72 -11.08 -9.61
CA SER A 26 5.45 -11.68 -8.30
C SER A 26 4.46 -10.82 -7.53
N ILE A 27 3.43 -11.44 -6.95
CA ILE A 27 2.40 -10.76 -6.16
C ILE A 27 2.54 -11.16 -4.71
N HIS A 28 2.94 -10.22 -3.86
CA HIS A 28 3.14 -10.46 -2.43
C HIS A 28 1.97 -9.90 -1.63
N ASP A 29 1.46 -10.72 -0.72
CA ASP A 29 0.46 -10.27 0.25
C ASP A 29 1.13 -9.57 1.44
N LEU A 30 0.99 -8.25 1.48
CA LEU A 30 1.44 -7.38 2.56
C LEU A 30 0.30 -6.97 3.50
N THR A 31 -0.89 -7.54 3.34
CA THR A 31 -2.05 -7.29 4.21
C THR A 31 -1.75 -7.47 5.70
N PRO A 32 -0.91 -8.45 6.13
CA PRO A 32 -0.53 -8.58 7.53
C PRO A 32 0.39 -7.46 8.07
N ILE A 33 0.75 -6.46 7.27
CA ILE A 33 1.57 -5.33 7.70
C ILE A 33 0.66 -4.15 8.08
N GLY A 34 1.02 -3.48 9.17
CA GLY A 34 0.29 -2.32 9.71
C GLY A 34 0.16 -1.17 8.71
N ARG A 35 -1.03 -0.60 8.66
CA ARG A 35 -1.36 0.57 7.83
C ARG A 35 -2.49 1.38 8.45
N THR A 36 -2.40 2.69 8.36
CA THR A 36 -3.42 3.61 8.85
C THR A 36 -3.61 4.78 7.89
N GLY A 37 -4.58 5.65 8.15
CA GLY A 37 -4.79 6.86 7.39
C GLY A 37 -5.43 7.94 8.24
N PHE A 38 -5.31 9.18 7.77
CA PHE A 38 -5.87 10.35 8.44
C PHE A 38 -6.38 11.33 7.39
N LYS A 39 -7.46 12.04 7.72
CA LYS A 39 -8.04 13.03 6.80
C LYS A 39 -8.60 14.24 7.51
N GLY A 40 -8.55 15.37 6.82
CA GLY A 40 -9.25 16.59 7.18
C GLY A 40 -8.34 17.69 7.73
N PRO A 41 -8.94 18.83 8.09
CA PRO A 41 -8.19 20.01 8.52
C PRO A 41 -7.21 19.72 9.66
N GLY A 42 -5.94 20.09 9.43
CA GLY A 42 -4.86 19.97 10.41
C GLY A 42 -4.12 18.63 10.40
N THR A 43 -4.54 17.65 9.58
CA THR A 43 -3.82 16.37 9.44
C THR A 43 -2.37 16.59 8.99
N SER A 44 -2.11 17.50 8.04
CA SER A 44 -0.75 17.73 7.55
C SER A 44 0.19 18.25 8.65
N GLU A 45 -0.26 19.22 9.45
CA GLU A 45 0.53 19.80 10.54
C GLU A 45 0.76 18.79 11.66
N TRP A 46 -0.31 18.08 12.05
CA TRP A 46 -0.21 17.03 13.06
C TRP A 46 0.74 15.92 12.62
N LEU A 47 0.57 15.38 11.42
CA LEU A 47 1.41 14.28 10.93
C LEU A 47 2.88 14.70 10.76
N ALA A 48 3.15 15.94 10.33
CA ALA A 48 4.51 16.48 10.24
C ALA A 48 5.22 16.53 11.60
N SER A 49 4.48 16.61 12.71
CA SER A 49 5.06 16.53 14.06
C SER A 49 5.38 15.10 14.51
N LYS A 50 4.90 14.08 13.78
CA LYS A 50 5.01 12.66 14.15
C LYS A 50 5.98 11.86 13.28
N VAL A 51 6.15 12.24 12.02
CA VAL A 51 7.03 11.53 11.07
C VAL A 51 8.13 12.45 10.55
N SER A 52 9.24 11.86 10.10
CA SER A 52 10.43 12.60 9.66
C SER A 52 10.29 13.27 8.29
N ALA A 53 9.32 12.86 7.46
CA ALA A 53 9.07 13.43 6.15
C ALA A 53 7.61 13.30 5.72
N LEU A 54 7.12 14.28 4.95
CA LEU A 54 5.82 14.26 4.28
C LEU A 54 5.97 14.57 2.79
N PRO A 55 5.10 14.03 1.92
CA PRO A 55 5.05 14.43 0.53
C PRO A 55 4.59 15.89 0.36
N GLU A 56 5.34 16.66 -0.43
CA GLU A 56 5.12 18.11 -0.63
C GLU A 56 3.77 18.44 -1.26
N ARG A 57 3.24 17.56 -2.12
CA ARG A 57 1.98 17.72 -2.84
C ARG A 57 1.12 16.45 -2.83
N PRO A 58 -0.20 16.55 -3.08
CA PRO A 58 -1.04 15.38 -3.29
C PRO A 58 -0.57 14.49 -4.45
N ASN A 59 -1.02 13.23 -4.39
CA ASN A 59 -0.66 12.13 -5.28
C ASN A 59 0.84 11.78 -5.27
N ARG A 60 1.50 11.97 -4.13
CA ARG A 60 2.90 11.63 -3.93
C ARG A 60 3.11 10.87 -2.64
N ALA A 61 4.08 9.97 -2.64
CA ALA A 61 4.57 9.26 -1.48
C ALA A 61 6.05 9.58 -1.23
N VAL A 62 6.49 9.34 0.00
CA VAL A 62 7.89 9.33 0.43
C VAL A 62 8.13 8.07 1.26
N SER A 63 9.35 7.52 1.22
CA SER A 63 9.78 6.47 2.14
C SER A 63 10.59 7.06 3.28
N LEU A 64 10.30 6.61 4.50
CA LEU A 64 11.10 6.89 5.68
C LEU A 64 12.29 5.92 5.76
N SER A 65 13.20 6.15 6.70
CA SER A 65 14.43 5.36 6.87
C SER A 65 14.18 3.90 7.27
N ASP A 66 13.03 3.60 7.89
CA ASP A 66 12.64 2.24 8.26
C ASP A 66 11.76 1.54 7.21
N GLY A 67 11.65 2.14 6.02
CA GLY A 67 10.84 1.64 4.91
C GLY A 67 9.36 1.99 5.00
N THR A 68 8.91 2.72 6.04
CA THR A 68 7.53 3.21 6.13
C THR A 68 7.24 4.14 4.96
N VAL A 69 6.14 3.89 4.24
CA VAL A 69 5.68 4.73 3.14
C VAL A 69 4.62 5.70 3.68
N VAL A 70 4.89 6.99 3.55
CA VAL A 70 3.91 8.05 3.84
C VAL A 70 3.38 8.60 2.52
N ALA A 71 2.11 8.31 2.23
CA ALA A 71 1.44 8.65 1.00
C ALA A 71 0.42 9.78 1.22
N ARG A 72 0.51 10.85 0.44
CA ARG A 72 -0.46 11.96 0.45
C ARG A 72 -1.41 11.80 -0.72
N LEU A 73 -2.61 11.31 -0.44
CA LEU A 73 -3.63 11.02 -1.46
C LEU A 73 -4.37 12.30 -1.90
N GLY A 74 -4.68 13.17 -0.94
CA GLY A 74 -5.41 14.42 -1.18
C GLY A 74 -4.76 15.61 -0.50
N LYS A 75 -5.47 16.75 -0.48
CA LYS A 75 -4.98 17.98 0.16
C LYS A 75 -4.54 17.74 1.61
N GLU A 76 -5.39 17.09 2.39
CA GLU A 76 -5.16 16.69 3.77
C GLU A 76 -5.68 15.27 3.97
N GLU A 77 -5.29 14.35 3.09
CA GLU A 77 -5.62 12.92 3.21
C GLU A 77 -4.35 12.12 3.03
N TYR A 78 -4.03 11.31 4.04
CA TYR A 78 -2.80 10.54 4.11
C TYR A 78 -3.08 9.07 4.37
N LEU A 79 -2.21 8.23 3.82
CA LEU A 79 -2.11 6.80 4.02
C LEU A 79 -0.69 6.51 4.48
N VAL A 80 -0.54 5.75 5.56
CA VAL A 80 0.76 5.35 6.11
C VAL A 80 0.83 3.82 6.06
N LEU A 81 1.89 3.30 5.44
CA LEU A 81 2.14 1.87 5.29
C LEU A 81 3.46 1.54 6.00
N ASN A 82 3.45 0.66 7.00
CA ASN A 82 4.69 0.32 7.71
C ASN A 82 5.69 -0.40 6.78
N GLY A 83 6.98 -0.20 7.03
CA GLY A 83 8.03 -0.81 6.21
C GLY A 83 8.04 -2.34 6.21
N ARG A 84 8.33 -2.92 5.04
CA ARG A 84 8.49 -4.38 4.87
C ARG A 84 9.62 -4.87 5.78
N GLY A 85 9.27 -5.69 6.75
CA GLY A 85 10.23 -6.29 7.67
C GLY A 85 10.80 -5.36 8.74
N SER A 86 10.29 -4.13 8.85
CA SER A 86 10.55 -3.26 9.99
C SER A 86 10.01 -3.88 11.29
N SER A 87 10.68 -3.61 12.40
CA SER A 87 10.14 -3.88 13.75
C SER A 87 9.29 -2.74 14.28
N ASN A 88 9.35 -1.56 13.65
CA ASN A 88 8.61 -0.39 14.07
C ASN A 88 7.17 -0.46 13.54
N ASP A 89 6.21 -0.13 14.40
CA ASP A 89 4.80 -0.04 14.03
C ASP A 89 4.33 1.41 14.06
N VAL A 90 4.83 2.20 13.10
CA VAL A 90 4.51 3.62 12.95
C VAL A 90 2.99 3.82 12.87
N SER A 91 2.27 2.93 12.19
CA SER A 91 0.82 2.99 12.08
C SER A 91 0.11 2.93 13.44
N ALA A 92 0.48 1.98 14.31
CA ALA A 92 -0.12 1.86 15.64
C ALA A 92 0.29 3.01 16.56
N GLU A 93 1.53 3.50 16.45
CA GLU A 93 2.01 4.67 17.20
C GLU A 93 1.23 5.94 16.84
N LEU A 94 0.94 6.14 15.55
CA LEU A 94 0.12 7.25 15.07
C LEU A 94 -1.33 7.16 15.56
N ASP A 95 -1.94 5.98 15.49
CA ASP A 95 -3.31 5.76 15.96
C ASP A 95 -3.43 6.05 17.47
N LEU A 96 -2.47 5.58 18.28
CA LEU A 96 -2.41 5.86 19.72
C LEU A 96 -2.19 7.35 20.01
N SER A 97 -1.29 7.99 19.27
CA SER A 97 -1.01 9.43 19.42
C SER A 97 -2.25 10.26 19.10
N TRP A 98 -2.94 9.93 18.00
CA TRP A 98 -4.17 10.63 17.62
C TRP A 98 -5.25 10.47 18.68
N ALA A 99 -5.49 9.24 19.16
CA ALA A 99 -6.48 8.98 20.19
C ALA A 99 -6.17 9.75 21.49
N SER A 100 -4.91 9.75 21.94
CA SER A 100 -4.48 10.47 23.15
C SER A 100 -4.63 11.99 23.01
N GLU A 101 -4.28 12.56 21.86
CA GLU A 101 -4.27 14.01 21.68
C GLU A 101 -5.65 14.58 21.38
N SER A 102 -6.49 13.80 20.68
CA SER A 102 -7.89 14.17 20.42
C SER A 102 -8.69 14.39 21.71
N ALA A 103 -8.35 13.68 22.78
CA ALA A 103 -8.98 13.81 24.09
C ALA A 103 -8.73 15.19 24.74
N ASN A 104 -7.66 15.89 24.34
CA ASN A 104 -7.29 17.20 24.88
C ASN A 104 -7.98 18.37 24.13
N GLY A 105 -8.62 18.12 22.98
CA GLY A 105 -9.52 19.06 22.29
C GLY A 105 -8.92 20.36 21.74
N ALA A 106 -7.61 20.60 21.89
CA ALA A 106 -7.00 21.91 21.62
C ALA A 106 -6.50 22.13 20.19
N ILE A 107 -6.33 21.07 19.39
CA ILE A 107 -5.63 21.13 18.09
C ILE A 107 -6.50 20.49 17.00
N ARG A 108 -6.60 21.14 15.84
CA ARG A 108 -7.15 20.50 14.63
C ARG A 108 -6.12 19.51 14.11
N MET A 109 -6.48 18.23 14.08
CA MET A 109 -5.58 17.12 13.68
C MET A 109 -6.26 16.15 12.70
N GLY A 110 -7.35 16.59 12.07
CA GLY A 110 -8.23 15.75 11.26
C GLY A 110 -8.85 14.59 12.06
N TYR A 111 -9.21 13.53 11.35
CA TYR A 111 -9.84 12.31 11.88
C TYR A 111 -9.19 11.07 11.28
N PRO A 112 -9.20 9.93 12.01
CA PRO A 112 -8.64 8.68 11.50
C PRO A 112 -9.48 8.14 10.35
N LEU A 113 -8.81 7.52 9.39
CA LEU A 113 -9.37 6.70 8.33
C LEU A 113 -8.77 5.29 8.48
N PRO A 114 -9.42 4.38 9.23
CA PRO A 114 -8.89 3.03 9.43
C PRO A 114 -8.67 2.31 8.09
N ARG A 115 -7.42 1.95 7.80
CA ARG A 115 -7.02 1.26 6.55
C ARG A 115 -6.74 -0.23 6.74
N ALA A 116 -6.33 -0.63 7.95
CA ALA A 116 -6.01 -2.01 8.29
C ALA A 116 -7.19 -2.97 8.09
N ASP A 117 -8.41 -2.53 8.38
CA ASP A 117 -9.63 -3.36 8.28
C ASP A 117 -10.46 -3.12 7.02
N SER A 118 -10.09 -2.12 6.21
CA SER A 118 -10.85 -1.76 5.01
C SER A 118 -10.16 -2.17 3.71
N HIS A 119 -8.83 -2.15 3.67
CA HIS A 119 -8.11 -2.40 2.41
C HIS A 119 -7.19 -3.59 2.54
N SER A 120 -7.19 -4.53 1.60
CA SER A 120 -6.03 -5.40 1.37
C SER A 120 -4.84 -4.61 0.87
N TRP A 121 -3.64 -5.15 1.08
CA TRP A 121 -2.40 -4.57 0.57
C TRP A 121 -1.58 -5.64 -0.14
N LEU A 122 -1.46 -5.49 -1.46
CA LEU A 122 -0.59 -6.31 -2.30
C LEU A 122 0.62 -5.49 -2.75
N PHE A 123 1.74 -6.17 -2.96
CA PHE A 123 2.89 -5.61 -3.65
C PHE A 123 3.12 -6.39 -4.95
N LEU A 124 3.04 -5.68 -6.06
CA LEU A 124 3.26 -6.21 -7.40
C LEU A 124 4.71 -5.92 -7.77
N GLU A 125 5.53 -6.96 -7.84
CA GLU A 125 6.97 -6.88 -8.07
C GLU A 125 7.33 -7.42 -9.47
N GLY A 126 8.28 -6.77 -10.13
CA GLY A 126 8.86 -7.22 -11.40
C GLY A 126 8.69 -6.23 -12.55
N VAL A 127 9.60 -6.32 -13.52
CA VAL A 127 9.68 -5.36 -14.64
C VAL A 127 8.47 -5.40 -15.58
N ARG A 128 7.74 -6.52 -15.60
CA ARG A 128 6.55 -6.73 -16.44
C ARG A 128 5.22 -6.32 -15.79
N VAL A 129 5.26 -5.77 -14.57
CA VAL A 129 4.05 -5.32 -13.87
C VAL A 129 3.28 -4.25 -14.67
N PRO A 130 3.92 -3.22 -15.28
CA PRO A 130 3.20 -2.25 -16.10
C PRO A 130 2.42 -2.89 -17.26
N GLU A 131 3.02 -3.82 -18.00
CA GLU A 131 2.35 -4.53 -19.09
C GLU A 131 1.21 -5.39 -18.59
N MET A 132 1.42 -6.15 -17.50
CA MET A 132 0.37 -6.95 -16.89
C MET A 132 -0.82 -6.08 -16.46
N MET A 133 -0.55 -4.98 -15.77
CA MET A 133 -1.57 -4.08 -15.24
C MET A 133 -2.34 -3.35 -16.34
N SER A 134 -1.77 -3.13 -17.52
CA SER A 134 -2.46 -2.49 -18.65
C SER A 134 -3.72 -3.24 -19.10
N LYS A 135 -3.82 -4.55 -18.79
CA LYS A 135 -5.01 -5.37 -19.07
C LYS A 135 -6.20 -5.02 -18.18
N ILE A 136 -5.94 -4.48 -16.98
CA ILE A 136 -6.94 -4.37 -15.91
C ILE A 136 -6.97 -2.98 -15.24
N CYS A 137 -6.07 -2.08 -15.61
CA CYS A 137 -5.92 -0.73 -15.06
C CYS A 137 -5.71 0.27 -16.21
N GLY A 138 -6.45 1.38 -16.18
CA GLY A 138 -6.34 2.44 -17.21
C GLY A 138 -5.19 3.43 -17.00
N VAL A 139 -4.39 3.28 -15.93
CA VAL A 139 -3.26 4.17 -15.64
C VAL A 139 -2.02 3.69 -16.39
N ASP A 140 -1.32 4.61 -17.03
CA ASP A 140 -0.02 4.33 -17.64
C ASP A 140 1.06 4.23 -16.55
N LEU A 141 1.52 3.01 -16.29
CA LEU A 141 2.49 2.72 -15.23
C LEU A 141 3.95 2.73 -15.69
N ARG A 142 4.23 3.16 -16.93
CA ARG A 142 5.61 3.27 -17.44
C ARG A 142 6.37 4.36 -16.69
N ASP A 143 7.66 4.15 -16.47
CA ASP A 143 8.53 5.03 -15.67
C ASP A 143 8.48 6.51 -16.06
N ALA A 144 8.35 6.79 -17.37
CA ALA A 144 8.28 8.14 -17.89
C ALA A 144 7.00 8.90 -17.46
N ILE A 145 5.92 8.19 -17.11
CA ILE A 145 4.61 8.75 -16.77
C ILE A 145 4.28 8.56 -15.28
N PHE A 146 4.70 7.44 -14.69
CA PHE A 146 4.44 7.07 -13.30
C PHE A 146 5.75 6.86 -12.53
N PRO A 147 6.47 7.97 -12.23
CA PRO A 147 7.77 7.91 -11.58
C PRO A 147 7.68 7.41 -10.14
N LEU A 148 8.83 7.08 -9.53
CA LEU A 148 8.92 6.65 -8.13
C LEU A 148 8.13 7.58 -7.20
N GLY A 149 7.32 6.98 -6.33
CA GLY A 149 6.46 7.70 -5.39
C GLY A 149 5.25 8.38 -5.99
N GLU A 150 4.96 8.23 -7.29
CA GLU A 150 3.68 8.68 -7.85
C GLU A 150 2.54 7.80 -7.32
N ILE A 151 1.37 8.41 -7.13
CA ILE A 151 0.17 7.75 -6.66
C ILE A 151 -0.95 7.92 -7.70
N ALA A 152 -1.69 6.84 -7.94
CA ALA A 152 -2.97 6.90 -8.63
C ALA A 152 -4.08 6.34 -7.75
N GLN A 153 -5.10 7.16 -7.48
CA GLN A 153 -6.39 6.68 -7.01
C GLN A 153 -7.24 6.36 -8.24
N THR A 154 -7.43 5.07 -8.52
CA THR A 154 -7.91 4.59 -9.82
C THR A 154 -8.82 3.37 -9.68
N ILE A 155 -9.11 2.71 -10.79
CA ILE A 155 -9.84 1.46 -10.87
C ILE A 155 -8.91 0.37 -11.41
N VAL A 156 -8.79 -0.73 -10.68
CA VAL A 156 -8.08 -1.96 -11.08
C VAL A 156 -9.09 -3.09 -11.06
N ALA A 157 -9.22 -3.85 -12.15
CA ALA A 157 -10.19 -4.93 -12.24
C ALA A 157 -11.62 -4.51 -11.85
N ARG A 158 -12.04 -3.30 -12.25
CA ARG A 158 -13.36 -2.69 -11.89
C ARG A 158 -13.53 -2.37 -10.39
N ILE A 159 -12.48 -2.46 -9.59
CA ILE A 159 -12.48 -2.14 -8.15
C ILE A 159 -11.70 -0.85 -7.91
N GLY A 160 -12.20 0.00 -7.01
CA GLY A 160 -11.46 1.18 -6.56
C GLY A 160 -10.15 0.79 -5.88
N ALA A 161 -9.06 1.43 -6.30
CA ALA A 161 -7.70 1.08 -5.89
C ALA A 161 -6.83 2.32 -5.65
N VAL A 162 -5.84 2.17 -4.77
CA VAL A 162 -4.70 3.08 -4.66
C VAL A 162 -3.46 2.35 -5.13
N LEU A 163 -2.83 2.88 -6.17
CA LEU A 163 -1.53 2.45 -6.67
C LEU A 163 -0.45 3.42 -6.21
N ILE A 164 0.67 2.92 -5.72
CA ILE A 164 1.83 3.72 -5.32
C ILE A 164 3.08 3.06 -5.89
N ARG A 165 3.90 3.83 -6.64
CA ARG A 165 5.20 3.32 -7.11
C ARG A 165 6.18 3.27 -5.93
N GLU A 166 6.82 2.12 -5.73
CA GLU A 166 7.82 1.88 -4.68
C GLU A 166 8.95 2.94 -4.70
N ILE A 167 9.49 3.28 -3.54
CA ILE A 167 10.55 4.29 -3.36
C ILE A 167 11.66 3.66 -2.52
N GLY A 168 12.30 2.61 -3.05
CA GLY A 168 13.30 1.85 -2.32
C GLY A 168 14.34 1.20 -3.22
N ALA A 169 15.58 1.12 -2.76
CA ALA A 169 16.61 0.33 -3.42
C ALA A 169 16.38 -1.16 -3.10
N GLY A 170 16.25 -1.99 -4.14
CA GLY A 170 16.17 -3.46 -3.99
C GLY A 170 14.85 -4.10 -4.39
N PHE A 171 13.77 -3.32 -4.58
CA PHE A 171 12.50 -3.81 -5.09
C PHE A 171 11.93 -2.84 -6.13
N GLU A 172 11.62 -3.35 -7.32
CA GLU A 172 10.89 -2.59 -8.34
C GLU A 172 9.45 -3.08 -8.37
N GLY A 173 8.52 -2.19 -8.03
CA GLY A 173 7.13 -2.59 -7.95
C GLY A 173 6.15 -1.49 -7.57
N PHE A 174 4.93 -1.94 -7.30
CA PHE A 174 3.79 -1.11 -7.01
C PHE A 174 3.06 -1.66 -5.78
N HIS A 175 2.78 -0.80 -4.82
CA HIS A 175 1.77 -1.10 -3.81
C HIS A 175 0.40 -0.96 -4.45
N LEU A 176 -0.44 -1.97 -4.25
CA LEU A 176 -1.85 -1.99 -4.63
C LEU A 176 -2.70 -2.15 -3.37
N LEU A 177 -3.51 -1.13 -3.06
CA LEU A 177 -4.49 -1.19 -2.00
C LEU A 177 -5.90 -1.19 -2.58
N THR A 178 -6.72 -2.16 -2.18
CA THR A 178 -8.11 -2.34 -2.63
C THR A 178 -8.99 -2.78 -1.48
N ASP A 179 -10.31 -2.59 -1.59
CA ASP A 179 -11.24 -3.03 -0.55
C ASP A 179 -11.19 -4.55 -0.28
N PHE A 180 -11.28 -4.93 0.99
CA PHE A 180 -11.20 -6.34 1.42
C PHE A 180 -12.33 -7.22 0.90
N ALA A 181 -13.54 -6.67 0.74
CA ALA A 181 -14.67 -7.47 0.30
C ALA A 181 -14.50 -7.98 -1.14
N SER A 182 -13.55 -7.42 -1.89
CA SER A 182 -13.26 -7.77 -3.28
C SER A 182 -12.07 -8.73 -3.43
N ALA A 183 -11.47 -9.21 -2.34
CA ALA A 183 -10.22 -9.96 -2.35
C ALA A 183 -10.25 -11.25 -3.19
N ASP A 184 -11.31 -12.07 -3.06
CA ASP A 184 -11.39 -13.34 -3.81
C ASP A 184 -11.49 -13.11 -5.32
N TYR A 185 -12.31 -12.14 -5.73
CA TYR A 185 -12.40 -11.76 -7.14
C TYR A 185 -11.09 -11.16 -7.64
N LEU A 186 -10.45 -10.30 -6.85
CA LEU A 186 -9.18 -9.69 -7.22
C LEU A 186 -8.09 -10.75 -7.38
N TRP A 187 -8.08 -11.79 -6.54
CA TRP A 187 -7.17 -12.92 -6.69
C TRP A 187 -7.32 -13.56 -8.07
N GLU A 188 -8.54 -13.97 -8.46
CA GLU A 188 -8.76 -14.63 -9.76
C GLU A 188 -8.26 -13.78 -10.93
N VAL A 189 -8.54 -12.48 -10.89
CA VAL A 189 -8.13 -11.56 -11.96
C VAL A 189 -6.62 -11.38 -11.99
N LEU A 190 -5.97 -11.24 -10.84
CA LEU A 190 -4.52 -11.06 -10.76
C LEU A 190 -3.77 -12.34 -11.12
N ASP A 191 -4.27 -13.51 -10.70
CA ASP A 191 -3.70 -14.80 -11.03
C ASP A 191 -3.73 -15.03 -12.55
N ASP A 192 -4.89 -14.86 -13.18
CA ASP A 192 -5.05 -14.93 -14.64
C ASP A 192 -4.18 -13.89 -15.36
N ALA A 193 -4.19 -12.63 -14.89
CA ALA A 193 -3.40 -11.58 -15.51
C ALA A 193 -1.88 -11.88 -15.45
N SER A 194 -1.39 -12.42 -14.34
CA SER A 194 0.02 -12.71 -14.12
C SER A 194 0.53 -13.94 -14.87
N ALA A 195 -0.36 -14.90 -15.19
CA ALA A 195 0.00 -16.16 -15.84
C ALA A 195 0.72 -15.97 -17.19
N GLU A 196 0.29 -15.00 -18.00
CA GLU A 196 0.93 -14.64 -19.28
C GLU A 196 2.39 -14.17 -19.12
N TYR A 197 2.74 -13.68 -17.93
CA TYR A 197 4.07 -13.16 -17.59
C TYR A 197 4.87 -14.14 -16.73
N GLY A 198 4.48 -15.42 -16.73
CA GLY A 198 5.10 -16.47 -15.92
C GLY A 198 5.02 -16.20 -14.42
N GLY A 199 4.13 -15.30 -14.01
CA GLY A 199 4.02 -14.76 -12.66
C GLY A 199 2.92 -15.40 -11.83
N GLY A 200 2.73 -14.88 -10.63
CA GLY A 200 1.65 -15.29 -9.73
C GLY A 200 1.83 -14.80 -8.31
N PHE A 201 0.93 -15.23 -7.43
CA PHE A 201 1.05 -14.97 -6.00
C PHE A 201 2.26 -15.69 -5.43
N ALA A 202 3.17 -14.96 -4.80
CA ALA A 202 4.31 -15.51 -4.11
C ALA A 202 4.03 -15.53 -2.60
N PRO A 203 4.41 -16.60 -1.88
CA PRO A 203 4.43 -16.53 -0.42
C PRO A 203 5.32 -15.36 0.00
N ALA A 204 4.95 -14.66 1.08
CA ALA A 204 5.80 -13.62 1.65
C ALA A 204 7.19 -14.22 1.87
N GLY A 205 8.20 -13.68 1.18
CA GLY A 205 9.58 -14.13 1.32
C GLY A 205 9.90 -14.14 2.81
N ARG A 206 10.33 -15.31 3.33
CA ARG A 206 10.89 -15.35 4.67
C ARG A 206 12.04 -14.36 4.69
N LYS A 207 12.01 -13.45 5.68
CA LYS A 207 13.17 -12.66 6.07
C LYS A 207 14.42 -13.54 6.15
#